data_AF-A0A2B9DGJ0-F1
#
_entry.id   AF-A0A2B9DGJ0-F1
#
_cell.length_a   1.000
_cell.length_b   1.000
_cell.length_c   1.000
_cell.angle_alpha   90.00
_cell.angle_beta   90.00
_cell.angle_gamma   90.00
#
_symmetry.space_group_name_H-M   'P 1'
#
loop_
_entity.id
_entity.type
_entity.pdbx_description
1 polymer ?
#
loop_
_entity_poly.entity_id
_entity_poly.type
_entity_poly.pdbx_seq_one_letter_code
_entity_poly.pdbx_strand_id
1 'polypeptide(L)'
;MQNKSEKTELQKAFKDSGLKYHELAEIIGLSKSHCYKIINWNIRIYYDTAVKISKALGKEASILFQDQQKKFVNAVSSDETFDKKANK
;
A
#
# COMPACT_ATOMS: atom_id res chain seq x y z
N MET A 1 4.95 -7.84 -15.95
CA MET A 1 5.26 -6.50 -16.49
C MET A 1 4.71 -5.48 -15.51
N GLN A 2 5.55 -4.61 -14.92
CA GLN A 2 5.06 -3.47 -14.12
C GLN A 2 4.36 -2.51 -15.08
N ASN A 3 3.07 -2.27 -14.87
CA ASN A 3 2.37 -1.19 -15.56
C ASN A 3 3.12 0.13 -15.33
N LYS A 4 3.23 0.98 -16.34
CA LYS A 4 3.70 2.38 -16.23
C LYS A 4 2.69 3.24 -15.43
N SER A 5 2.09 2.70 -14.37
CA SER A 5 1.21 3.43 -13.48
C SER A 5 2.04 4.39 -12.64
N GLU A 6 1.40 5.48 -12.20
CA GLU A 6 1.99 6.39 -11.22
C GLU A 6 2.52 5.63 -10.00
N LYS A 7 3.71 6.01 -9.55
CA LYS A 7 4.33 5.42 -8.36
C LYS A 7 3.55 5.84 -7.13
N THR A 8 3.32 4.89 -6.22
CA THR A 8 2.73 5.20 -4.91
C THR A 8 3.65 6.07 -4.07
N GLU A 9 3.07 6.74 -3.08
CA GLU A 9 3.84 7.46 -2.06
C GLU A 9 4.82 6.53 -1.34
N LEU A 10 4.45 5.26 -1.15
CA LEU A 10 5.33 4.24 -0.59
C LEU A 10 6.53 3.92 -1.50
N GLN A 11 6.32 3.80 -2.81
CA GLN A 11 7.41 3.55 -3.76
C GLN A 11 8.35 4.74 -3.87
N LYS A 12 7.81 5.96 -3.83
CA LYS A 12 8.61 7.19 -3.82
C LYS A 12 9.44 7.27 -2.53
N ALA A 13 8.79 7.14 -1.36
CA ALA A 13 9.46 7.18 -0.06
C ALA A 13 10.56 6.11 0.06
N PHE A 14 10.31 4.89 -0.42
CA PHE A 14 11.32 3.84 -0.43
C PHE A 14 12.51 4.19 -1.33
N LYS A 15 12.26 4.71 -2.54
CA LYS A 15 13.33 5.15 -3.44
C LYS A 15 14.15 6.30 -2.85
N ASP A 16 13.48 7.29 -2.27
CA ASP A 16 14.10 8.50 -1.73
C ASP A 16 14.90 8.21 -0.45
N SER A 17 14.51 7.19 0.31
CA SER A 17 15.26 6.74 1.51
C SER A 17 16.62 6.15 1.20
N GLY A 18 16.87 5.69 -0.04
CA GLY A 18 18.09 4.98 -0.42
C GLY A 18 18.20 3.54 0.12
N LEU A 19 17.28 3.12 1.00
CA LEU A 19 17.28 1.80 1.62
C LEU A 19 17.16 0.67 0.60
N LYS A 20 17.80 -0.45 0.92
CA LYS A 20 17.63 -1.74 0.27
C LYS A 20 16.52 -2.53 0.96
N TYR A 21 15.97 -3.51 0.25
CA TYR A 21 14.89 -4.34 0.78
C TYR A 21 15.25 -5.14 2.03
N HIS A 22 16.53 -5.50 2.21
CA HIS A 22 16.97 -6.23 3.40
C HIS A 22 17.07 -5.30 4.62
N GLU A 23 17.55 -4.07 4.44
CA GLU A 23 17.59 -3.06 5.50
C GLU A 23 16.18 -2.69 5.97
N LEU A 24 15.26 -2.48 5.02
CA LEU A 24 13.85 -2.24 5.37
C LEU A 24 13.26 -3.43 6.14
N ALA A 25 13.54 -4.66 5.70
CA ALA A 25 13.08 -5.88 6.34
C ALA A 25 13.54 -6.01 7.79
N GLU A 26 14.81 -5.70 8.06
CA GLU A 26 15.38 -5.68 9.41
C GLU A 26 14.69 -4.63 10.30
N ILE A 27 14.45 -3.41 9.78
CA ILE A 27 13.81 -2.33 10.55
C ILE A 27 12.35 -2.68 10.91
N ILE A 28 11.60 -3.24 9.96
CA ILE A 28 10.15 -3.47 10.16
C ILE A 28 9.82 -4.88 10.67
N GLY A 29 10.82 -5.75 10.82
CA GLY A 29 10.65 -7.12 11.29
C GLY A 29 9.87 -8.02 10.32
N LEU A 30 10.05 -7.82 9.01
CA LEU A 30 9.42 -8.63 7.95
C LEU A 30 10.49 -9.32 7.09
N SER A 31 10.09 -10.30 6.28
CA SER A 31 11.03 -10.90 5.33
C SER A 31 11.31 -9.94 4.16
N LYS A 32 12.53 -10.04 3.59
CA LYS A 32 12.93 -9.30 2.37
C LYS A 32 11.92 -9.48 1.23
N SER A 33 11.42 -10.70 1.03
CA SER A 33 10.42 -11.00 0.00
C SER A 33 9.10 -10.29 0.28
N HIS A 34 8.66 -10.25 1.54
CA HIS A 34 7.46 -9.53 1.93
C HIS A 34 7.61 -8.02 1.68
N CYS A 35 8.75 -7.44 2.05
CA CYS A 35 9.06 -6.03 1.76
C CYS A 35 9.02 -5.74 0.26
N TYR A 36 9.66 -6.59 -0.57
CA TYR A 36 9.63 -6.45 -2.02
C TYR A 36 8.20 -6.41 -2.55
N LYS A 37 7.32 -7.30 -2.08
CA LYS A 37 5.92 -7.35 -2.52
C LYS A 37 5.13 -6.13 -2.03
N ILE A 38 5.30 -5.70 -0.78
CA ILE A 38 4.64 -4.49 -0.25
C ILE A 38 4.97 -3.25 -1.10
N ILE A 39 6.24 -3.09 -1.46
CA ILE A 39 6.70 -1.94 -2.28
C ILE A 39 6.22 -2.05 -3.72
N ASN A 40 6.33 -3.22 -4.34
CA ASN A 40 6.19 -3.34 -5.80
C ASN A 40 4.80 -3.83 -6.24
N TRP A 41 4.03 -4.48 -5.38
CA TRP A 41 2.76 -5.10 -5.72
C TRP A 41 1.60 -4.37 -5.05
N ASN A 42 0.39 -4.58 -5.56
CA ASN A 42 -0.84 -4.12 -4.90
C ASN A 42 -1.18 -5.08 -3.77
N ILE A 43 -0.45 -4.98 -2.66
CA ILE A 43 -0.76 -5.69 -1.41
C ILE A 43 -1.36 -4.71 -0.42
N ARG A 44 -2.46 -5.13 0.19
CA ARG A 44 -3.08 -4.42 1.30
C ARG A 44 -2.20 -4.62 2.53
N ILE A 45 -1.80 -3.53 3.16
CA ILE A 45 -1.02 -3.56 4.40
C ILE A 45 -1.91 -3.19 5.57
N TYR A 46 -1.64 -3.71 6.76
CA TYR A 46 -2.26 -3.23 7.98
C TYR A 46 -1.64 -1.90 8.42
N TYR A 47 -2.38 -1.12 9.19
CA TYR A 47 -1.90 0.17 9.69
C TYR A 47 -0.64 0.01 10.56
N ASP A 48 -0.50 -1.10 11.33
CA ASP A 48 0.74 -1.36 12.09
C ASP A 48 1.98 -1.43 11.18
N THR A 49 1.82 -2.08 10.03
CA THR A 49 2.88 -2.22 9.04
C THR A 49 3.21 -0.86 8.43
N ALA A 50 2.19 -0.03 8.16
CA ALA A 50 2.39 1.34 7.72
C ALA A 50 3.15 2.19 8.76
N VAL A 51 2.87 2.01 10.06
CA VAL A 51 3.60 2.69 11.16
C VAL A 51 5.06 2.25 11.27
N LYS A 52 5.36 0.97 11.03
CA LYS A 52 6.75 0.49 11.01
C LYS A 52 7.50 1.07 9.80
N ILE A 53 6.86 1.06 8.64
CA ILE A 53 7.43 1.64 7.42
C ILE A 53 7.59 3.16 7.54
N SER A 54 6.65 3.87 8.18
CA SER A 54 6.76 5.32 8.38
C SER A 54 8.00 5.70 9.18
N LYS A 55 8.31 4.91 10.22
CA LYS A 55 9.52 5.09 11.03
C LYS A 55 10.79 4.83 10.22
N ALA A 56 10.77 3.85 9.32
CA ALA A 56 11.90 3.53 8.46
C ALA A 56 12.14 4.57 7.36
N LEU A 57 11.07 5.13 6.79
CA LEU A 57 11.13 5.99 5.59
C LEU A 57 10.96 7.48 5.87
N GLY A 58 10.69 7.88 7.12
CA GLY A 58 10.49 9.29 7.48
C GLY A 58 9.24 9.94 6.85
N LYS A 59 8.24 9.15 6.47
CA LYS A 59 7.00 9.60 5.83
C LYS A 59 5.81 9.26 6.71
N GLU A 60 4.79 10.12 6.77
CA GLU A 60 3.62 9.91 7.62
C GLU A 60 2.88 8.59 7.30
N ALA A 61 2.57 7.80 8.34
CA ALA A 61 1.92 6.50 8.21
C ALA A 61 0.55 6.57 7.56
N SER A 62 -0.22 7.63 7.85
CA SER A 62 -1.55 7.87 7.26
C SER A 62 -1.48 7.98 5.74
N ILE A 63 -0.51 8.73 5.21
CA ILE A 63 -0.28 8.94 3.78
C ILE A 63 0.08 7.61 3.11
N LEU A 64 1.06 6.88 3.68
CA LEU A 64 1.49 5.58 3.17
C LEU A 64 0.35 4.56 3.15
N PHE A 65 -0.46 4.53 4.21
CA PHE A 65 -1.59 3.62 4.34
C PHE A 65 -2.71 3.98 3.36
N GLN A 66 -3.19 5.22 3.37
CA GLN A 66 -4.32 5.64 2.53
C GLN A 66 -4.03 5.46 1.04
N ASP A 67 -2.83 5.82 0.59
CA ASP A 67 -2.42 5.63 -0.81
C ASP A 67 -2.45 4.15 -1.23
N GLN A 68 -2.00 3.26 -0.33
CA GLN A 68 -2.06 1.83 -0.57
C GLN A 68 -3.50 1.29 -0.54
N GLN A 69 -4.39 1.84 0.29
CA GLN A 69 -5.80 1.44 0.35
C GLN A 69 -6.57 1.83 -0.92
N LYS A 70 -6.28 2.99 -1.53
CA LYS A 70 -6.95 3.47 -2.76
C LYS A 70 -6.94 2.43 -3.89
N LYS A 71 -5.88 1.61 -3.96
CA LYS A 71 -5.75 0.51 -4.91
C LYS A 71 -6.83 -0.57 -4.82
N PHE A 72 -7.57 -0.62 -3.71
CA PHE A 72 -8.57 -1.64 -3.42
C PHE A 72 -9.99 -1.07 -3.26
N VAL A 73 -10.15 0.26 -3.21
CA VAL A 73 -11.46 0.91 -3.04
C VAL A 73 -12.29 0.84 -4.34
N ASN A 74 -11.64 0.74 -5.51
CA ASN A 74 -12.33 0.58 -6.79
C ASN A 74 -12.83 -0.86 -7.07
N ALA A 75 -12.63 -1.80 -6.15
CA ALA A 75 -13.05 -3.19 -6.33
C ALA A 75 -14.44 -3.52 -5.72
N VAL A 76 -15.11 -2.55 -5.07
CA VAL A 76 -16.38 -2.78 -4.35
C VAL A 76 -17.58 -2.06 -4.99
N SER A 77 -17.39 -1.24 -6.03
CA SER A 77 -18.46 -0.38 -6.57
C SER A 77 -19.02 -0.81 -7.93
N SER A 78 -18.97 -2.10 -8.29
CA SER A 78 -19.51 -2.55 -9.59
C SER A 78 -20.44 -3.77 -9.55
N ASP A 79 -20.71 -4.36 -8.38
CA ASP A 79 -21.54 -5.58 -8.27
C ASP A 79 -22.57 -5.55 -7.12
N GLU A 80 -23.04 -4.38 -6.69
CA GLU A 80 -24.30 -4.30 -5.93
C GLU A 80 -25.38 -3.62 -6.79
N THR A 81 -26.13 -4.51 -7.41
CA THR A 81 -27.36 -4.33 -8.18
C THR A 81 -28.30 -3.34 -7.50
N PHE A 82 -28.74 -2.32 -8.24
CA PHE A 82 -29.93 -1.55 -7.90
C PHE A 82 -31.14 -2.47 -7.93
N ASP A 83 -31.48 -3.07 -6.79
CA ASP A 83 -32.80 -3.67 -6.59
C ASP A 83 -33.31 -3.25 -5.21
N LYS A 84 -34.02 -2.11 -5.22
CA LYS A 84 -35.07 -1.71 -4.27
C LYS A 84 -35.46 -0.26 -4.54
N LYS A 85 -36.40 -0.07 -5.47
CA LYS A 85 -37.45 0.96 -5.37
C LYS A 85 -38.49 0.74 -6.48
N ALA A 86 -39.37 -0.23 -6.24
CA ALA A 86 -40.70 -0.27 -6.84
C ALA A 86 -41.64 -0.98 -5.86
N ASN A 87 -42.11 -0.24 -4.85
CA ASN A 87 -43.44 -0.42 -4.26
C ASN A 87 -43.69 0.69 -3.24
N LYS A 88 -44.33 1.77 -3.71
CA LYS A 88 -45.50 2.34 -3.05
C LYS A 88 -46.29 3.18 -4.04
#